data_AF-A0A849W4J4-F1
#
_entry.id   AF-A0A849W4J4-F1
#
_cell.length_a   1.000
_cell.length_b   1.000
_cell.length_c   1.000
_cell.angle_alpha   90.00
_cell.angle_beta   90.00
_cell.angle_gamma   90.00
#
_symmetry.space_group_name_H-M   'P 1'
#
loop_
_entity.id
_entity.type
_entity.pdbx_description
1 polymer ?
#
loop_
_entity_poly.entity_id
_entity_poly.type
_entity_poly.pdbx_seq_one_letter_code
_entity_poly.pdbx_strand_id
1 'polypeptide(L)'
;MPDEVKKTKDGIIAILGLTITIIGVLYIIFSKQPAFEPNITVNTNEDIAVTPDIDKPQPPDLGGGETLLTTGNLLESRGDYIPSPEVYTSNYDKESIKLALNGKFKVAQLEVEGQVLGEGRHFISFSFDNISGVLNAVRKDENQLDLAETKKIGGIFVKDVPIKFVVDLKNRITLATTKEEFEKDRNPTRDVILWDQIKLQPPTVVRFLFAPFNEYGQYGGVKITSIKFNYLCEDNSECSAKYCGISEKYTQCLQESFGHEAAVDWCQRAALKECENFQ
;
A
#
# COMPACT_ATOMS: atom_id res chain seq x y z
N MET A 1 -0.17 -24.47 87.29
CA MET A 1 0.78 -23.64 86.52
C MET A 1 2.15 -24.25 86.74
N PRO A 2 2.56 -25.16 85.83
CA PRO A 2 2.99 -24.84 84.46
C PRO A 2 2.27 -25.66 83.38
N ASP A 3 2.75 -25.58 82.14
CA ASP A 3 2.37 -26.20 80.84
C ASP A 3 1.92 -25.10 79.85
N GLU A 4 2.38 -24.92 78.61
CA GLU A 4 3.20 -25.62 77.59
C GLU A 4 4.09 -24.52 76.92
N VAL A 5 5.15 -24.76 76.16
CA VAL A 5 5.15 -25.16 74.75
C VAL A 5 6.58 -25.53 74.35
N LYS A 6 6.72 -26.72 73.74
CA LYS A 6 7.91 -27.25 73.10
C LYS A 6 7.59 -27.43 71.61
N LYS A 7 8.32 -26.76 70.72
CA LYS A 7 8.47 -26.93 69.24
C LYS A 7 8.95 -25.56 68.71
N THR A 8 9.92 -25.35 67.83
CA THR A 8 10.55 -26.15 66.77
C THR A 8 11.72 -25.29 66.27
N LYS A 9 12.98 -25.76 66.33
CA LYS A 9 14.10 -25.10 65.63
C LYS A 9 14.76 -25.95 64.55
N ASP A 10 14.42 -27.23 64.45
CA ASP A 10 15.09 -28.15 63.53
C ASP A 10 14.39 -28.30 62.16
N GLY A 11 13.22 -27.69 61.97
CA GLY A 11 12.45 -27.78 60.72
C GLY A 11 12.80 -26.75 59.64
N ILE A 12 13.52 -25.67 59.98
CA ILE A 12 13.80 -24.56 59.04
C ILE A 12 15.10 -24.79 58.25
N ILE A 13 16.06 -25.54 58.80
CA ILE A 13 17.37 -25.76 58.15
C ILE A 13 17.30 -26.81 57.03
N ALA A 14 16.36 -27.77 57.10
CA ALA A 14 16.20 -28.79 56.05
C ALA A 14 15.56 -28.26 54.75
N ILE A 15 14.75 -27.19 54.81
CA ILE A 15 14.01 -26.68 53.64
C ILE A 15 14.89 -25.76 52.75
N LEU A 16 15.87 -25.08 53.34
CA LEU A 16 16.82 -24.24 52.62
C LEU A 16 17.90 -25.05 51.88
N GLY A 17 18.31 -26.21 52.42
CA GLY A 17 19.29 -27.08 51.78
C GLY A 17 18.77 -27.79 50.51
N LEU A 18 17.47 -28.14 50.51
CA LEU A 18 16.84 -28.88 49.40
C LEU A 18 16.45 -27.97 48.22
N THR A 19 16.18 -26.69 48.47
CA THR A 19 15.81 -25.71 47.42
C THR A 19 17.03 -25.26 46.60
N ILE A 20 18.21 -25.14 47.22
CA ILE A 20 19.45 -24.75 46.52
C ILE A 20 19.98 -25.87 45.62
N THR A 21 19.78 -27.14 45.98
CA THR A 21 20.18 -28.28 45.14
C THR A 21 19.29 -28.46 43.92
N ILE A 22 17.97 -28.20 44.01
CA ILE A 22 17.06 -28.27 42.86
C ILE A 22 17.34 -27.15 41.84
N ILE A 23 17.68 -25.94 42.30
CA ILE A 23 18.06 -24.81 41.42
C ILE A 23 19.40 -25.09 40.71
N GLY A 24 20.36 -25.70 41.41
CA GLY A 24 21.65 -26.09 40.81
C GLY A 24 21.54 -27.17 39.73
N VAL A 25 20.67 -28.16 39.91
CA VAL A 25 20.46 -29.23 38.92
C VAL A 25 19.65 -28.74 37.72
N LEU A 26 18.67 -27.84 37.91
CA LEU A 26 17.95 -27.21 36.78
C LEU A 26 18.86 -26.30 35.94
N TYR A 27 19.83 -25.61 36.55
CA TYR A 27 20.80 -24.80 35.81
C TYR A 27 21.80 -25.64 34.99
N ILE A 28 22.21 -26.82 35.47
CA ILE A 28 23.09 -27.73 34.72
C ILE A 28 22.36 -28.42 33.55
N ILE A 29 21.05 -28.70 33.70
CA ILE A 29 20.24 -29.24 32.61
C ILE A 29 19.92 -28.18 31.53
N PHE A 30 19.74 -26.91 31.91
CA PHE A 30 19.53 -25.81 30.94
C PHE A 30 20.82 -25.27 30.30
N SER A 31 22.00 -25.48 30.91
CA SER A 31 23.30 -25.03 30.36
C SER A 31 24.00 -26.07 29.47
N LYS A 32 23.42 -27.26 29.30
CA LYS A 32 23.85 -28.26 28.31
C LYS A 32 22.74 -28.55 27.31
N GLN A 33 22.26 -27.50 26.63
CA GLN A 33 21.81 -27.74 25.26
C GLN A 33 23.06 -28.17 24.46
N PRO A 34 23.03 -29.28 23.72
CA PRO A 34 24.00 -29.45 22.66
C PRO A 34 23.91 -28.21 21.78
N ALA A 35 25.05 -27.59 21.49
CA ALA A 35 25.12 -26.62 20.41
C ALA A 35 24.49 -27.31 19.20
N PHE A 36 23.28 -26.89 18.86
CA PHE A 36 22.76 -27.08 17.52
C PHE A 36 23.66 -26.17 16.70
N GLU A 37 24.81 -26.70 16.25
CA GLU A 37 25.45 -26.17 15.06
C GLU A 37 24.39 -26.35 13.99
N PRO A 38 23.73 -25.28 13.50
CA PRO A 38 23.05 -25.46 12.26
C PRO A 38 24.19 -25.74 11.29
N ASN A 39 24.26 -26.96 10.78
CA ASN A 39 25.05 -27.27 9.61
C ASN A 39 24.35 -26.57 8.43
N ILE A 40 24.34 -25.24 8.48
CA ILE A 40 24.17 -24.38 7.33
C ILE A 40 25.52 -24.54 6.65
N THR A 41 25.60 -25.55 5.81
CA THR A 41 26.25 -25.31 4.53
C THR A 41 25.50 -24.12 3.95
N VAL A 42 26.03 -22.91 4.23
CA VAL A 42 25.73 -21.74 3.42
C VAL A 42 26.32 -22.13 2.09
N ASN A 43 25.51 -22.79 1.28
CA ASN A 43 25.71 -22.80 -0.14
C ASN A 43 25.50 -21.34 -0.52
N THR A 44 26.59 -20.57 -0.45
CA THR A 44 26.79 -19.34 -1.20
C THR A 44 26.77 -19.71 -2.67
N ASN A 45 25.60 -20.11 -3.17
CA ASN A 45 25.24 -19.97 -4.56
C ASN A 45 24.26 -18.81 -4.56
N GLU A 46 24.88 -17.64 -4.44
CA GLU A 46 24.48 -16.36 -4.98
C GLU A 46 23.00 -16.26 -5.36
N ASP A 47 22.30 -15.46 -4.57
CA ASP A 47 21.18 -14.62 -5.00
C ASP A 47 21.53 -13.91 -6.32
N ILE A 48 21.41 -14.61 -7.43
CA ILE A 48 21.32 -14.01 -8.76
C ILE A 48 19.89 -14.26 -9.20
N ALA A 49 19.00 -13.35 -8.80
CA ALA A 49 17.82 -13.14 -9.60
C ALA A 49 18.29 -12.43 -10.87
N VAL A 50 18.40 -13.20 -11.94
CA VAL A 50 18.37 -12.65 -13.30
C VAL A 50 17.09 -11.83 -13.36
N THR A 51 17.22 -10.51 -13.38
CA THR A 51 16.14 -9.64 -13.83
C THR A 51 15.79 -10.12 -15.23
N PRO A 52 14.55 -10.58 -15.48
CA PRO A 52 14.12 -10.66 -16.86
C PRO A 52 14.31 -9.27 -17.44
N ASP A 53 14.68 -9.19 -18.72
CA ASP A 53 14.28 -8.05 -19.53
C ASP A 53 12.75 -8.11 -19.57
N ILE A 54 12.13 -7.60 -18.50
CA ILE A 54 10.76 -7.17 -18.56
C ILE A 54 10.92 -5.93 -19.39
N ASP A 55 10.63 -6.04 -20.69
CA ASP A 55 10.23 -4.88 -21.47
C ASP A 55 9.36 -4.07 -20.51
N LYS A 56 9.86 -2.90 -20.07
CA LYS A 56 9.06 -1.90 -19.35
C LYS A 56 7.66 -2.02 -19.91
N PRO A 57 6.57 -2.12 -19.12
CA PRO A 57 5.22 -2.24 -19.68
C PRO A 57 5.17 -1.26 -20.85
N GLN A 58 5.20 -1.81 -22.07
CA GLN A 58 5.41 -0.93 -23.20
C GLN A 58 4.15 -0.07 -23.16
N PRO A 59 4.28 1.27 -23.11
CA PRO A 59 3.11 2.11 -23.28
C PRO A 59 2.39 1.52 -24.49
N PRO A 60 1.07 1.28 -24.40
CA PRO A 60 0.34 0.61 -25.48
C PRO A 60 0.82 1.20 -26.80
N ASP A 61 1.24 0.36 -27.74
CA ASP A 61 1.76 0.80 -29.04
C ASP A 61 0.72 1.75 -29.65
N LEU A 62 0.96 3.06 -29.45
CA LEU A 62 0.17 4.16 -29.98
C LEU A 62 0.61 4.24 -31.44
N GLY A 63 0.13 3.28 -32.24
CA GLY A 63 0.66 2.99 -33.56
C GLY A 63 1.11 4.24 -34.30
N GLY A 64 2.42 4.32 -34.57
CA GLY A 64 3.03 5.20 -35.56
C GLY A 64 2.47 6.62 -35.65
N GLY A 65 2.43 7.35 -34.55
CA GLY A 65 2.19 8.80 -34.53
C GLY A 65 2.39 9.34 -33.12
N GLU A 66 3.21 10.37 -32.95
CA GLU A 66 3.42 11.04 -31.66
C GLU A 66 2.09 11.61 -31.15
N THR A 67 1.30 10.78 -30.47
CA THR A 67 0.04 11.20 -29.86
C THR A 67 0.41 11.91 -28.56
N LEU A 68 0.39 13.24 -28.58
CA LEU A 68 0.78 14.07 -27.45
C LEU A 68 -0.19 13.85 -26.28
N LEU A 69 0.30 13.24 -25.19
CA LEU A 69 -0.46 13.11 -23.95
C LEU A 69 -0.43 14.44 -23.17
N THR A 70 -1.56 14.80 -22.58
CA THR A 70 -1.59 15.87 -21.57
C THR A 70 -1.10 15.30 -20.24
N THR A 71 -0.12 15.95 -19.62
CA THR A 71 0.48 15.52 -18.35
C THR A 71 0.27 16.58 -17.27
N GLY A 72 -0.33 16.18 -16.14
CA GLY A 72 -0.40 17.00 -14.92
C GLY A 72 0.44 16.39 -13.80
N ASN A 73 1.27 17.18 -13.12
CA ASN A 73 1.98 16.74 -11.91
C ASN A 73 1.07 16.91 -10.68
N LEU A 74 0.79 15.81 -9.99
CA LEU A 74 -0.14 15.77 -8.86
C LEU A 74 0.52 16.00 -7.50
N LEU A 75 1.85 16.03 -7.46
CA LEU A 75 2.62 16.34 -6.24
C LEU A 75 3.26 17.73 -6.26
N GLU A 76 3.08 18.51 -7.32
CA GLU A 76 3.78 19.79 -7.51
C GLU A 76 3.60 20.76 -6.33
N SER A 77 2.42 20.77 -5.69
CA SER A 77 2.13 21.60 -4.52
C SER A 77 2.45 20.95 -3.17
N ARG A 78 2.63 19.62 -3.11
CA ARG A 78 2.88 18.87 -1.88
C ARG A 78 4.35 18.53 -1.66
N GLY A 79 5.14 18.47 -2.73
CA GLY A 79 6.49 17.92 -2.72
C GLY A 79 6.49 16.40 -2.57
N ASP A 80 7.64 15.86 -2.18
CA ASP A 80 7.82 14.43 -1.91
C ASP A 80 6.85 13.93 -0.83
N TYR A 81 6.35 12.72 -0.99
CA TYR A 81 5.37 12.09 -0.12
C TYR A 81 5.89 10.80 0.53
N ILE A 82 5.69 10.69 1.84
CA ILE A 82 5.89 9.46 2.63
C ILE A 82 4.61 9.24 3.42
N PRO A 83 3.98 8.05 3.37
CA PRO A 83 2.74 7.79 4.09
C PRO A 83 2.94 7.86 5.60
N SER A 84 1.94 8.37 6.32
CA SER A 84 1.92 8.23 7.78
C SER A 84 1.60 6.80 8.21
N PRO A 85 1.93 6.41 9.46
CA PRO A 85 1.56 5.09 9.99
C PRO A 85 0.04 4.81 9.99
N GLU A 86 -0.79 5.85 10.08
CA GLU A 86 -2.25 5.77 10.16
C GLU A 86 -2.94 6.19 8.85
N VAL A 87 -2.25 5.99 7.72
CA VAL A 87 -2.66 6.49 6.39
C VAL A 87 -4.07 6.06 5.98
N TYR A 88 -4.56 4.87 6.35
CA TYR A 88 -5.91 4.40 6.00
C TYR A 88 -6.97 4.67 7.07
N THR A 89 -6.61 5.18 8.25
CA THR A 89 -7.55 5.40 9.36
C THR A 89 -7.80 6.88 9.60
N SER A 90 -6.87 7.58 10.24
CA SER A 90 -7.05 8.98 10.65
C SER A 90 -6.57 9.99 9.60
N ASN A 91 -5.77 9.55 8.62
CA ASN A 91 -5.11 10.42 7.66
C ASN A 91 -5.51 10.21 6.20
N TYR A 92 -6.42 9.27 5.89
CA TYR A 92 -6.76 8.93 4.49
C TYR A 92 -7.22 10.14 3.67
N ASP A 93 -8.14 10.96 4.20
CA ASP A 93 -8.64 12.13 3.48
C ASP A 93 -7.58 13.24 3.31
N LYS A 94 -6.56 13.27 4.16
CA LYS A 94 -5.46 14.24 4.10
C LYS A 94 -4.34 13.78 3.17
N GLU A 95 -4.10 12.47 3.10
CA GLU A 95 -2.99 11.93 2.32
C GLU A 95 -3.41 11.50 0.92
N SER A 96 -4.67 11.12 0.72
CA SER A 96 -5.21 10.84 -0.61
C SER A 96 -5.09 12.04 -1.53
N ILE A 97 -4.89 11.73 -2.81
CA ILE A 97 -4.91 12.66 -3.91
C ILE A 97 -6.32 12.67 -4.47
N LYS A 98 -6.84 13.87 -4.66
CA LYS A 98 -8.17 14.13 -5.21
C LYS A 98 -7.97 14.65 -6.63
N LEU A 99 -8.58 14.00 -7.61
CA LEU A 99 -8.47 14.37 -9.01
C LEU A 99 -9.88 14.61 -9.57
N ALA A 100 -10.16 15.87 -9.91
CA ALA A 100 -11.36 16.25 -10.63
C ALA A 100 -11.20 15.88 -12.11
N LEU A 101 -12.19 15.20 -12.66
CA LEU A 101 -12.23 14.67 -14.02
C LEU A 101 -13.50 15.14 -14.71
N ASN A 102 -13.37 15.66 -15.93
CA ASN A 102 -14.49 16.01 -16.80
C ASN A 102 -14.27 15.49 -18.23
N GLY A 103 -15.35 15.10 -18.91
CA GLY A 103 -15.32 14.61 -20.29
C GLY A 103 -14.93 13.13 -20.46
N LYS A 104 -14.67 12.72 -21.71
CA LYS A 104 -14.37 11.33 -22.06
C LYS A 104 -12.89 11.12 -22.37
N PHE A 105 -12.30 10.14 -21.70
CA PHE A 105 -10.88 9.85 -21.74
C PHE A 105 -10.61 8.58 -22.55
N LYS A 106 -9.76 8.67 -23.57
CA LYS A 106 -9.20 7.54 -24.32
C LYS A 106 -8.04 6.89 -23.57
N VAL A 107 -7.18 7.69 -22.95
CA VAL A 107 -6.06 7.26 -22.10
C VAL A 107 -6.16 7.96 -20.75
N ALA A 108 -5.91 7.22 -19.66
CA ALA A 108 -5.82 7.77 -18.32
C ALA A 108 -4.85 6.92 -17.48
N GLN A 109 -3.67 7.47 -17.19
CA GLN A 109 -2.56 6.74 -16.58
C GLN A 109 -1.96 7.55 -15.42
N LEU A 110 -1.66 6.86 -14.32
CA LEU A 110 -0.86 7.39 -13.22
C LEU A 110 0.57 6.87 -13.35
N GLU A 111 1.52 7.75 -13.65
CA GLU A 111 2.95 7.44 -13.62
C GLU A 111 3.51 7.85 -12.26
N VAL A 112 4.09 6.90 -11.54
CA VAL A 112 4.60 7.09 -10.18
C VAL A 112 6.10 6.85 -10.17
N GLU A 113 6.83 7.79 -9.55
CA GLU A 113 8.26 7.69 -9.31
C GLU A 113 8.57 7.84 -7.81
N GLY A 114 9.60 7.16 -7.34
CA GLY A 114 10.01 7.22 -5.94
C GLY A 114 11.34 6.55 -5.64
N GLN A 115 11.70 6.54 -4.36
CA GLN A 115 12.95 6.00 -3.85
C GLN A 115 12.72 5.28 -2.50
N VAL A 116 13.31 4.11 -2.35
CA VAL A 116 13.35 3.39 -1.07
C VAL A 116 14.44 4.02 -0.18
N LEU A 117 14.09 4.40 1.06
CA LEU A 117 14.98 5.07 2.01
C LEU A 117 15.74 4.11 2.94
N GLY A 118 15.23 2.90 3.13
CA GLY A 118 15.76 1.90 4.06
C GLY A 118 16.12 0.57 3.40
N GLU A 119 16.80 -0.29 4.15
CA GLU A 119 17.04 -1.68 3.73
C GLU A 119 15.74 -2.50 3.78
N GLY A 120 15.76 -3.65 3.11
CA GLY A 120 14.63 -4.59 3.09
C GLY A 120 13.65 -4.36 1.95
N ARG A 121 12.59 -5.15 1.94
CA ARG A 121 11.59 -5.20 0.87
C ARG A 121 10.44 -4.27 1.19
N HIS A 122 10.03 -3.54 0.17
CA HIS A 122 8.91 -2.62 0.22
C HIS A 122 7.91 -2.95 -0.87
N PHE A 123 6.65 -2.64 -0.59
CA PHE A 123 5.50 -2.90 -1.43
C PHE A 123 4.64 -1.65 -1.50
N ILE A 124 3.77 -1.55 -2.49
CA ILE A 124 2.88 -0.40 -2.64
C ILE A 124 1.44 -0.86 -2.43
N SER A 125 0.88 -0.49 -1.28
CA SER A 125 -0.58 -0.53 -1.11
C SER A 125 -1.18 0.58 -1.97
N PHE A 126 -2.27 0.26 -2.67
CA PHE A 126 -2.95 1.17 -3.55
C PHE A 126 -4.43 1.20 -3.22
N SER A 127 -4.99 2.40 -3.21
CA SER A 127 -6.43 2.63 -3.12
C SER A 127 -6.84 3.61 -4.21
N PHE A 128 -7.95 3.32 -4.86
CA PHE A 128 -8.61 4.15 -5.83
C PHE A 128 -10.12 4.08 -5.56
N ASP A 129 -10.66 5.12 -4.94
CA ASP A 129 -11.99 5.16 -4.33
C ASP A 129 -12.27 3.89 -3.50
N ASN A 130 -13.25 3.07 -3.91
CA ASN A 130 -13.67 1.85 -3.22
C ASN A 130 -12.84 0.61 -3.58
N ILE A 131 -11.82 0.75 -4.42
CA ILE A 131 -10.95 -0.36 -4.84
C ILE A 131 -9.63 -0.23 -4.09
N SER A 132 -9.19 -1.30 -3.44
CA SER A 132 -7.88 -1.34 -2.78
C SER A 132 -7.19 -2.69 -2.92
N GLY A 133 -5.87 -2.69 -2.77
CA GLY A 133 -5.04 -3.89 -2.83
C GLY A 133 -3.56 -3.53 -2.87
N VAL A 134 -2.69 -4.53 -3.01
CA VAL A 134 -1.25 -4.30 -3.17
C VAL A 134 -0.89 -4.45 -4.64
N LEU A 135 -0.25 -3.45 -5.24
CA LEU A 135 0.10 -3.44 -6.66
C LEU A 135 1.08 -4.57 -6.97
N ASN A 136 0.82 -5.30 -8.05
CA ASN A 136 1.69 -6.37 -8.56
C ASN A 136 2.16 -7.31 -7.45
N ALA A 137 1.24 -7.73 -6.59
CA ALA A 137 1.55 -8.64 -5.49
C ALA A 137 0.59 -9.82 -5.45
N VAL A 138 1.03 -10.89 -4.80
CA VAL A 138 0.27 -12.15 -4.67
C VAL A 138 0.14 -12.46 -3.20
N ARG A 139 -1.07 -12.72 -2.72
CA ARG A 139 -1.25 -13.24 -1.36
C ARG A 139 -0.82 -14.69 -1.26
N LYS A 140 -0.16 -15.01 -0.15
CA LYS A 140 0.07 -16.38 0.30
C LYS A 140 -1.04 -16.82 1.26
N ASP A 141 -1.42 -15.92 2.17
CA ASP A 141 -2.51 -16.10 3.12
C ASP A 141 -3.16 -14.74 3.49
N GLU A 142 -4.04 -14.75 4.50
CA GLU A 142 -4.77 -13.57 4.99
C GLU A 142 -3.85 -12.43 5.50
N ASN A 143 -2.64 -12.75 5.96
CA ASN A 143 -1.71 -11.81 6.57
C ASN A 143 -0.34 -11.75 5.86
N GLN A 144 -0.10 -12.59 4.84
CA GLN A 144 1.20 -12.69 4.16
C GLN A 144 1.09 -12.61 2.64
N LEU A 145 2.12 -12.01 2.02
CA LEU A 145 2.36 -12.05 0.58
C LEU A 145 3.28 -13.22 0.23
N ASP A 146 3.07 -13.81 -0.94
CA ASP A 146 4.04 -14.72 -1.55
C ASP A 146 5.17 -13.89 -2.16
N LEU A 147 6.31 -13.87 -1.46
CA LEU A 147 7.45 -13.04 -1.85
C LEU A 147 8.11 -13.52 -3.16
N ALA A 148 8.05 -14.82 -3.47
CA ALA A 148 8.62 -15.34 -4.70
C ALA A 148 7.78 -14.93 -5.90
N GLU A 149 6.46 -15.12 -5.83
CA GLU A 149 5.55 -14.73 -6.90
C GLU A 149 5.46 -13.20 -7.04
N THR A 150 5.39 -12.47 -5.92
CA THR A 150 5.38 -10.98 -5.93
C THR A 150 6.66 -10.41 -6.57
N LYS A 151 7.82 -11.04 -6.33
CA LYS A 151 9.07 -10.65 -6.99
C LYS A 151 9.02 -10.90 -8.50
N LYS A 152 8.47 -12.03 -8.95
CA LYS A 152 8.37 -12.39 -10.38
C LYS A 152 7.55 -11.37 -11.17
N ILE A 153 6.50 -10.81 -10.57
CA ILE A 153 5.63 -9.81 -11.22
C ILE A 153 6.06 -8.36 -10.91
N GLY A 154 7.22 -8.16 -10.28
CA GLY A 154 7.83 -6.83 -10.09
C GLY A 154 7.22 -5.97 -8.98
N GLY A 155 6.50 -6.54 -8.01
CA GLY A 155 5.89 -5.79 -6.90
C GLY A 155 6.78 -5.56 -5.69
N ILE A 156 8.06 -5.97 -5.74
CA ILE A 156 9.03 -5.76 -4.65
C ILE A 156 9.99 -4.64 -5.01
N PHE A 157 10.04 -3.62 -4.16
CA PHE A 157 10.97 -2.51 -4.24
C PHE A 157 12.02 -2.64 -3.14
N VAL A 158 13.27 -2.32 -3.49
CA VAL A 158 14.42 -2.38 -2.58
C VAL A 158 15.26 -1.11 -2.73
N LYS A 159 16.15 -0.88 -1.78
CA LYS A 159 17.09 0.25 -1.80
C LYS A 159 17.91 0.27 -3.09
N ASP A 160 18.30 1.48 -3.50
CA ASP A 160 19.13 1.77 -4.68
C ASP A 160 18.50 1.40 -6.04
N VAL A 161 17.29 0.84 -6.04
CA VAL A 161 16.47 0.65 -7.24
C VAL A 161 15.42 1.77 -7.29
N PRO A 162 15.41 2.61 -8.34
CA PRO A 162 14.39 3.64 -8.47
C PRO A 162 13.02 2.98 -8.65
N ILE A 163 12.03 3.48 -7.92
CA ILE A 163 10.65 3.08 -8.12
C ILE A 163 10.15 3.85 -9.34
N LYS A 164 9.70 3.13 -10.35
CA LYS A 164 8.99 3.69 -11.50
C LYS A 164 7.96 2.70 -12.01
N PHE A 165 6.69 3.06 -11.95
CA PHE A 165 5.61 2.23 -12.49
C PHE A 165 4.47 3.08 -13.03
N VAL A 166 3.63 2.47 -13.86
CA VAL A 166 2.43 3.09 -14.43
C VAL A 166 1.23 2.27 -14.01
N VAL A 167 0.19 2.95 -13.50
CA VAL A 167 -1.14 2.39 -13.30
C VAL A 167 -2.03 2.94 -14.39
N ASP A 168 -2.36 2.09 -15.37
CA ASP A 168 -3.32 2.43 -16.41
C ASP A 168 -4.73 2.20 -15.87
N LEU A 169 -5.49 3.27 -15.73
CA LEU A 169 -6.81 3.21 -15.11
C LEU A 169 -7.84 2.52 -16.01
N LYS A 170 -7.62 2.54 -17.34
CA LYS A 170 -8.54 1.98 -18.35
C LYS A 170 -8.16 0.57 -18.80
N ASN A 171 -6.96 0.12 -18.46
CA ASN A 171 -6.52 -1.24 -18.71
C ASN A 171 -6.54 -2.10 -17.44
N ARG A 172 -6.36 -3.40 -17.65
CA ARG A 172 -6.31 -4.37 -16.56
C ARG A 172 -5.05 -4.15 -15.73
N ILE A 173 -5.22 -4.05 -14.42
CA ILE A 173 -4.14 -4.10 -13.43
C ILE A 173 -4.36 -5.29 -12.48
N THR A 174 -3.26 -5.89 -12.03
CA THR A 174 -3.30 -6.99 -11.07
C THR A 174 -3.03 -6.45 -9.67
N LEU A 175 -3.95 -6.74 -8.75
CA LEU A 175 -3.82 -6.44 -7.33
C LEU A 175 -3.77 -7.73 -6.53
N ALA A 176 -2.95 -7.76 -5.49
CA ALA A 176 -3.22 -8.68 -4.38
C ALA A 176 -4.59 -8.33 -3.80
N THR A 177 -5.43 -9.34 -3.55
CA THR A 177 -6.74 -9.14 -2.92
C THR A 177 -6.61 -8.45 -1.56
N THR A 178 -7.67 -7.83 -1.06
CA THR A 178 -7.71 -7.42 0.35
C THR A 178 -7.79 -8.64 1.26
N LYS A 179 -7.59 -8.45 2.58
CA LYS A 179 -7.74 -9.55 3.54
C LYS A 179 -9.14 -10.15 3.48
N GLU A 180 -10.16 -9.29 3.48
CA GLU A 180 -11.57 -9.68 3.40
C GLU A 180 -11.89 -10.44 2.11
N GLU A 181 -11.42 -9.95 0.96
CA GLU A 181 -11.57 -10.65 -0.33
C GLU A 181 -10.91 -12.03 -0.33
N PHE A 182 -9.70 -12.14 0.23
CA PHE A 182 -8.98 -13.40 0.33
C PHE A 182 -9.69 -14.39 1.26
N GLU A 183 -10.19 -13.94 2.41
CA GLU A 183 -10.92 -14.80 3.35
C GLU A 183 -12.18 -15.38 2.73
N LYS A 184 -12.88 -14.57 1.92
CA LYS A 184 -14.11 -14.94 1.24
C LYS A 184 -13.89 -15.95 0.12
N ASP A 185 -12.98 -15.64 -0.81
CA ASP A 185 -12.90 -16.36 -2.08
C ASP A 185 -11.62 -17.21 -2.23
N ARG A 186 -10.65 -17.06 -1.30
CA ARG A 186 -9.31 -17.70 -1.34
C ARG A 186 -8.49 -17.42 -2.61
N ASN A 187 -8.88 -16.41 -3.36
CA ASN A 187 -8.16 -15.94 -4.53
C ASN A 187 -7.01 -15.00 -4.11
N PRO A 188 -5.76 -15.29 -4.47
CA PRO A 188 -4.61 -14.53 -4.01
C PRO A 188 -4.44 -13.18 -4.71
N THR A 189 -5.03 -13.05 -5.90
CA THR A 189 -4.99 -11.87 -6.75
C THR A 189 -6.36 -11.62 -7.38
N ARG A 190 -6.54 -10.40 -7.87
CA ARG A 190 -7.64 -10.04 -8.74
C ARG A 190 -7.17 -9.06 -9.81
N ASP A 191 -7.75 -9.22 -10.98
CA ASP A 191 -7.57 -8.31 -12.10
C ASP A 191 -8.71 -7.30 -12.12
N VAL A 192 -8.38 -6.02 -12.20
CA VAL A 192 -9.36 -4.93 -12.20
C VAL A 192 -9.08 -3.95 -13.32
N ILE A 193 -10.15 -3.40 -13.90
CA ILE A 193 -10.09 -2.19 -14.73
C ILE A 193 -10.72 -1.08 -13.87
N LEU A 194 -9.88 -0.18 -13.35
CA LEU A 194 -10.32 0.80 -12.35
C LEU A 194 -11.44 1.70 -12.88
N TRP A 195 -11.31 2.15 -14.13
CA TRP A 195 -12.25 3.04 -14.79
C TRP A 195 -13.66 2.44 -14.90
N ASP A 196 -13.76 1.13 -15.14
CA ASP A 196 -15.04 0.41 -15.31
C ASP A 196 -15.70 0.12 -13.97
N GLN A 197 -14.91 -0.22 -12.96
CA GLN A 197 -15.40 -0.64 -11.65
C GLN A 197 -16.06 0.48 -10.86
N ILE A 198 -15.54 1.70 -10.98
CA ILE A 198 -16.07 2.88 -10.28
C ILE A 198 -17.17 3.61 -11.07
N LYS A 199 -17.41 3.22 -12.34
CA LYS A 199 -18.41 3.82 -13.24
C LYS A 199 -18.38 5.36 -13.23
N LEU A 200 -17.23 5.95 -13.55
CA LEU A 200 -17.07 7.40 -13.53
C LEU A 200 -18.16 8.09 -14.37
N GLN A 201 -18.90 8.99 -13.73
CA GLN A 201 -19.84 9.90 -14.39
C GLN A 201 -19.27 11.32 -14.30
N PRO A 202 -18.52 11.78 -15.32
CA PRO A 202 -17.98 13.13 -15.36
C PRO A 202 -19.12 14.17 -15.43
N PRO A 203 -18.94 15.35 -14.82
CA PRO A 203 -17.85 15.75 -13.94
C PRO A 203 -17.86 14.99 -12.61
N THR A 204 -16.69 14.59 -12.14
CA THR A 204 -16.52 13.83 -10.90
C THR A 204 -15.17 14.10 -10.23
N VAL A 205 -15.04 13.76 -8.96
CA VAL A 205 -13.77 13.76 -8.23
C VAL A 205 -13.48 12.33 -7.78
N VAL A 206 -12.34 11.80 -8.18
CA VAL A 206 -11.83 10.51 -7.71
C VAL A 206 -10.80 10.72 -6.62
N ARG A 207 -10.74 9.81 -5.66
CA ARG A 207 -9.66 9.73 -4.70
C ARG A 207 -8.76 8.56 -4.98
N PHE A 208 -7.46 8.75 -4.80
CA PHE A 208 -6.54 7.62 -4.78
C PHE A 208 -5.35 7.88 -3.87
N LEU A 209 -4.66 6.80 -3.51
CA LEU A 209 -3.56 6.79 -2.57
C LEU A 209 -2.59 5.67 -2.93
N PHE A 210 -1.31 6.00 -3.00
CA PHE A 210 -0.21 5.03 -3.00
C PHE A 210 0.42 5.05 -1.62
N ALA A 211 0.28 3.99 -0.84
CA ALA A 211 0.82 3.88 0.51
C ALA A 211 1.90 2.78 0.56
N PRO A 212 3.18 3.13 0.37
CA PRO A 212 4.26 2.20 0.58
C PRO A 212 4.32 1.63 1.99
N PHE A 213 4.70 0.36 2.10
CA PHE A 213 4.95 -0.31 3.38
C PHE A 213 6.07 -1.35 3.26
N ASN A 214 6.69 -1.70 4.39
CA ASN A 214 7.78 -2.68 4.44
C ASN A 214 7.28 -4.13 4.65
N GLU A 215 8.19 -5.09 4.58
CA GLU A 215 7.94 -6.53 4.83
C GLU A 215 7.36 -6.88 6.21
N TYR A 216 7.37 -5.94 7.16
CA TYR A 216 6.75 -6.07 8.48
C TYR A 216 5.34 -5.44 8.55
N GLY A 217 4.80 -4.95 7.43
CA GLY A 217 3.49 -4.32 7.36
C GLY A 217 3.44 -2.88 7.88
N GLN A 218 4.59 -2.23 8.07
CA GLN A 218 4.67 -0.86 8.56
C GLN A 218 4.70 0.12 7.38
N TYR A 219 3.78 1.08 7.37
CA TYR A 219 3.76 2.13 6.35
C TYR A 219 4.99 3.05 6.46
N GLY A 220 5.53 3.45 5.31
CA GLY A 220 6.72 4.27 5.19
C GLY A 220 7.88 3.54 4.51
N GLY A 221 9.11 4.00 4.76
CA GLY A 221 10.33 3.40 4.18
C GLY A 221 10.56 3.72 2.69
N VAL A 222 9.57 4.28 2.01
CA VAL A 222 9.64 4.73 0.62
C VAL A 222 9.14 6.16 0.52
N LYS A 223 9.85 6.96 -0.27
CA LYS A 223 9.50 8.33 -0.63
C LYS A 223 9.03 8.37 -2.08
N ILE A 224 7.77 8.73 -2.31
CA ILE A 224 7.23 8.99 -3.64
C ILE A 224 7.60 10.42 -4.02
N THR A 225 8.33 10.58 -5.11
CA THR A 225 8.88 11.87 -5.57
C THR A 225 8.08 12.46 -6.72
N SER A 226 7.33 11.64 -7.45
CA SER A 226 6.46 12.12 -8.52
C SER A 226 5.22 11.25 -8.67
N ILE A 227 4.09 11.90 -8.90
CA ILE A 227 2.87 11.26 -9.41
C ILE A 227 2.38 12.15 -10.54
N LYS A 228 2.36 11.62 -11.76
CA LYS A 228 1.87 12.31 -12.95
C LYS A 228 0.61 11.64 -13.45
N PHE A 229 -0.39 12.44 -13.81
CA PHE A 229 -1.55 11.96 -14.54
C PHE A 229 -1.38 12.29 -16.01
N ASN A 230 -1.21 11.24 -16.81
CA ASN A 230 -1.07 11.30 -18.25
C ASN A 230 -2.41 10.91 -18.89
N TYR A 231 -2.97 11.75 -19.76
CA TYR A 231 -4.26 11.48 -20.35
C TYR A 231 -4.41 11.99 -21.78
N LEU A 232 -5.39 11.40 -22.47
CA LEU A 232 -5.81 11.77 -23.81
C LEU A 232 -7.33 11.66 -23.89
N CYS A 233 -7.97 12.61 -24.58
CA CYS A 233 -9.40 12.61 -24.79
C CYS A 233 -9.81 11.65 -25.92
N GLU A 234 -11.06 11.19 -25.90
CA GLU A 234 -11.64 10.52 -27.06
C GLU A 234 -11.73 11.47 -28.26
N ASP A 235 -11.73 10.89 -29.47
CA ASP A 235 -11.81 11.68 -30.70
C ASP A 235 -13.12 12.50 -30.71
N ASN A 236 -13.02 13.79 -31.00
CA ASN A 236 -14.14 14.76 -30.92
C ASN A 236 -14.76 14.94 -29.52
N SER A 237 -14.03 14.60 -28.45
CA SER A 237 -14.41 14.94 -27.07
C SER A 237 -13.43 15.94 -26.47
N GLU A 238 -13.95 16.86 -25.68
CA GLU A 238 -13.13 17.59 -24.71
C GLU A 238 -13.08 16.80 -23.41
N CYS A 239 -11.92 16.73 -22.79
CA CYS A 239 -11.72 16.13 -21.48
C CYS A 239 -10.64 16.89 -20.73
N SER A 240 -10.75 16.93 -19.40
CA SER A 240 -9.78 17.64 -18.57
C SER A 240 -9.68 16.99 -17.20
N ALA A 241 -8.46 16.98 -16.67
CA ALA A 241 -8.17 16.56 -15.31
C ALA A 241 -7.53 17.69 -14.51
N LYS A 242 -7.96 17.87 -13.27
CA LYS A 242 -7.49 18.92 -12.36
C LYS A 242 -7.27 18.34 -10.97
N TYR A 243 -6.11 18.63 -10.40
CA TYR A 243 -5.79 18.26 -9.03
C TYR A 243 -6.56 19.15 -8.06
N CYS A 244 -7.23 18.53 -7.07
CA CYS A 244 -7.87 19.27 -5.98
C CYS A 244 -6.92 19.40 -4.80
N GLY A 245 -6.93 20.57 -4.15
CA GLY A 245 -6.15 20.83 -2.94
C GLY A 245 -6.46 19.85 -1.81
N ILE A 246 -5.49 19.63 -0.91
CA ILE A 246 -5.59 18.64 0.19
C ILE A 246 -6.86 18.84 1.02
N SER A 247 -7.06 20.06 1.50
CA SER A 247 -8.18 20.47 2.34
C SER A 247 -9.39 20.95 1.54
N GLU A 248 -9.30 20.89 0.21
CA GLU A 248 -10.36 21.38 -0.66
C GLU A 248 -11.55 20.42 -0.65
N LYS A 249 -12.74 21.00 -0.57
CA LYS A 249 -14.00 20.27 -0.74
C LYS A 249 -14.18 19.87 -2.20
N TYR A 250 -14.84 18.75 -2.48
CA TYR A 250 -15.05 18.31 -3.87
C TYR A 250 -15.85 19.32 -4.68
N THR A 251 -16.87 19.93 -4.08
CA THR A 251 -17.71 20.94 -4.73
C THR A 251 -16.93 22.19 -5.09
N GLN A 252 -16.05 22.65 -4.20
CA GLN A 252 -15.15 23.76 -4.47
C GLN A 252 -14.21 23.43 -5.63
N CYS A 253 -13.56 22.26 -5.59
CA CYS A 253 -12.65 21.83 -6.65
C CYS A 253 -13.33 21.74 -8.01
N LEU A 254 -14.52 21.16 -8.08
CA LEU A 254 -15.28 21.06 -9.32
C LEU A 254 -15.70 22.43 -9.84
N GLN A 255 -16.14 23.33 -8.95
CA GLN A 255 -16.53 24.68 -9.34
C GLN A 255 -15.34 25.47 -9.88
N GLU A 256 -14.19 25.43 -9.20
CA GLU A 256 -12.98 26.14 -9.62
C GLU A 256 -12.37 25.52 -10.90
N SER A 257 -12.49 24.20 -11.07
CA SER A 257 -11.93 23.47 -12.21
C SER A 257 -12.78 23.54 -13.47
N PHE A 258 -14.10 23.40 -13.32
CA PHE A 258 -15.04 23.13 -14.43
C PHE A 258 -16.30 24.01 -14.39
N GLY A 259 -16.44 24.90 -13.41
CA GLY A 259 -17.56 25.82 -13.29
C GLY A 259 -18.68 25.34 -12.37
N HIS A 260 -19.57 26.28 -12.01
CA HIS A 260 -20.64 26.05 -11.03
C HIS A 260 -21.58 24.90 -11.43
N GLU A 261 -21.98 24.82 -12.71
CA GLU A 261 -22.86 23.77 -13.21
C GLU A 261 -22.28 22.37 -12.99
N ALA A 262 -20.97 22.20 -13.17
CA ALA A 262 -20.30 20.92 -12.95
C ALA A 262 -20.37 20.47 -11.48
N ALA A 263 -20.21 21.43 -10.55
CA ALA A 263 -20.32 21.15 -9.12
C ALA A 263 -21.76 20.81 -8.71
N VAL A 264 -22.76 21.53 -9.24
CA VAL A 264 -24.19 21.26 -9.00
C VAL A 264 -24.58 19.87 -9.53
N ASP A 265 -24.20 19.56 -10.76
CA ASP A 265 -24.49 18.28 -11.43
C ASP A 265 -23.88 17.09 -10.67
N TRP A 266 -22.62 17.21 -10.23
CA TRP A 266 -22.01 16.20 -9.36
C TRP A 266 -22.73 16.09 -8.01
N CYS A 267 -23.10 17.22 -7.39
CA CYS A 267 -23.77 17.22 -6.09
C CYS A 267 -25.14 16.52 -6.11
N GLN A 268 -25.91 16.73 -7.17
CA GLN A 268 -27.20 16.07 -7.36
C GLN A 268 -27.06 14.55 -7.44
N ARG A 269 -25.96 14.05 -8.02
CA ARG A 269 -25.66 12.61 -8.09
C ARG A 269 -25.08 12.04 -6.81
N ALA A 270 -24.17 12.78 -6.17
CA ALA A 270 -23.38 12.28 -5.05
C ALA A 270 -24.23 12.09 -3.77
N ALA A 271 -25.36 12.80 -3.65
CA ALA A 271 -26.29 12.72 -2.52
C ALA A 271 -25.60 12.87 -1.14
N LEU A 272 -24.54 13.67 -1.08
CA LEU A 272 -23.78 13.93 0.15
C LEU A 272 -24.37 15.13 0.91
N LYS A 273 -24.30 15.09 2.25
CA LYS A 273 -24.72 16.20 3.12
C LYS A 273 -24.03 17.53 2.77
N GLU A 274 -22.79 17.46 2.28
CA GLU A 274 -22.01 18.64 1.89
C GLU A 274 -22.60 19.40 0.68
N CYS A 275 -23.54 18.78 -0.03
CA CYS A 275 -24.25 19.36 -1.17
C CYS A 275 -25.58 20.03 -0.80
N GLU A 276 -26.04 19.94 0.45
CA GLU A 276 -27.34 20.47 0.88
C GLU A 276 -27.45 21.99 0.75
N ASN A 277 -26.32 22.71 0.76
CA ASN A 277 -26.26 24.17 0.61
C ASN A 277 -25.76 24.64 -0.76
N PHE A 278 -25.59 23.73 -1.72
CA PHE A 278 -25.01 24.00 -3.04
C PHE A 278 -26.05 24.08 -4.17
N GLN A 279 -27.34 24.14 -3.81
CA GLN A 279 -28.48 24.23 -4.73
C GLN A 279 -28.75 25.66 -5.19
#